data_AF-A0A4Y8SJG9-F1
#
_entry.id   AF-A0A4Y8SJG9-F1
#
_cell.length_a   1.000
_cell.length_b   1.000
_cell.length_c   1.000
_cell.angle_alpha   90.00
_cell.angle_beta   90.00
_cell.angle_gamma   90.00
#
_symmetry.space_group_name_H-M   'P 1'
#
loop_
_entity.id
_entity.type
_entity.pdbx_description
1 polymer ?
#
loop_
_entity_poly.entity_id
_entity_poly.type
_entity_poly.pdbx_seq_one_letter_code
_entity_poly.pdbx_strand_id
1 'polypeptide(L)'
;MAGYPPFYTKEELAALKKRELEHHIRRLAEEDLERQALLTAERVCVNARESNCWVYDPETKTWYSPEEFLVAYGRYFAGHPLFNRVQLRNPVDGLNAGYKQLERLHTRLLAFTQRVMAYYAKKA
;
A
#
# COMPACT_ATOMS: atom_id res chain seq x y z
N MET A 1 11.23 13.16 51.09
CA MET A 1 12.08 13.72 50.01
C MET A 1 12.82 12.56 49.37
N ALA A 2 12.34 12.04 48.23
CA ALA A 2 13.02 10.96 47.52
C ALA A 2 14.05 11.60 46.58
N GLY A 3 15.34 11.46 46.91
CA GLY A 3 16.44 11.99 46.13
C GLY A 3 16.67 11.13 44.88
N TYR A 4 16.77 11.76 43.71
CA TYR A 4 17.27 11.11 42.52
C TYR A 4 18.79 10.86 42.68
N PRO A 5 19.30 9.65 42.37
CA PRO A 5 20.72 9.35 42.53
C PRO A 5 21.56 10.12 41.50
N PRO A 6 22.83 10.46 41.81
CA PRO A 6 23.54 11.53 41.09
C PRO A 6 24.18 11.07 39.78
N PHE A 7 24.29 9.76 39.52
CA PHE A 7 24.90 9.23 38.30
C PHE A 7 24.24 7.90 37.92
N TYR A 8 23.64 7.84 36.73
CA TYR A 8 23.15 6.59 36.15
C TYR A 8 24.34 5.77 35.62
N THR A 9 24.36 4.48 35.92
CA THR A 9 25.22 3.50 35.26
C THR A 9 24.89 3.44 33.76
N LYS A 10 25.82 2.91 32.94
CA LYS A 10 25.58 2.72 31.51
C LYS A 10 24.33 1.87 31.23
N GLU A 11 24.05 0.89 32.09
CA GLU A 11 22.89 0.01 32.00
C GLU A 11 21.59 0.74 32.34
N GLU A 12 21.58 1.55 33.41
CA GLU A 12 20.42 2.38 33.77
C GLU A 12 20.12 3.44 32.70
N LEU A 13 21.16 4.04 32.11
CA LEU A 13 21.01 4.99 31.00
C LEU A 13 20.44 4.32 29.74
N ALA A 14 20.86 3.08 29.44
CA ALA A 14 20.30 2.29 28.35
C ALA A 14 18.84 1.91 28.60
N ALA A 15 18.50 1.54 29.83
CA ALA A 15 17.13 1.23 30.24
C ALA A 15 16.20 2.45 30.14
N LEU A 16 16.67 3.64 30.52
CA LEU A 16 15.94 4.90 30.37
C LEU A 16 15.67 5.22 28.89
N LYS A 17 16.72 5.19 28.05
CA LYS A 17 16.58 5.42 26.60
C LYS A 17 15.62 4.44 25.95
N LYS A 18 15.65 3.17 26.38
CA LYS A 18 14.71 2.15 25.89
C LYS A 18 13.27 2.50 26.24
N ARG A 19 12.99 2.90 27.49
CA ARG A 19 11.65 3.32 27.93
C ARG A 19 11.17 4.57 27.19
N GLU A 20 12.04 5.55 26.99
CA GLU A 20 11.72 6.75 26.20
C GLU A 20 11.37 6.40 24.76
N LEU A 21 12.15 5.51 24.13
CA LEU A 21 11.88 5.03 22.79
C LEU A 21 10.55 4.26 22.72
N GLU A 22 10.28 3.37 23.68
CA GLU A 22 9.00 2.64 23.77
C GLU A 22 7.80 3.59 23.92
N HIS A 23 7.92 4.61 24.77
CA HIS A 23 6.90 5.65 24.91
C HIS A 23 6.73 6.43 23.61
N HIS A 24 7.81 6.76 22.92
CA HIS A 24 7.74 7.48 21.65
C HIS A 24 7.04 6.65 20.56
N ILE A 25 7.40 5.37 20.43
CA ILE A 25 6.76 4.43 19.51
C ILE A 25 5.26 4.33 19.79
N ARG A 26 4.87 4.20 21.06
CA ARG A 26 3.47 4.12 21.46
C ARG A 26 2.67 5.36 21.03
N ARG A 27 3.24 6.55 21.26
CA ARG A 27 2.61 7.81 20.86
C ARG A 27 2.41 7.90 19.34
N LEU A 28 3.44 7.54 18.57
CA LEU A 28 3.34 7.51 17.11
C LEU A 28 2.25 6.55 16.63
N ALA A 29 2.14 5.37 17.25
CA ALA A 29 1.09 4.41 16.90
C ALA A 29 -0.32 4.93 17.22
N GLU A 30 -0.50 5.65 18.32
CA GLU A 30 -1.77 6.29 18.69
C GLU A 30 -2.13 7.41 17.69
N GLU A 31 -1.18 8.27 17.35
CA GLU A 31 -1.37 9.33 16.34
C GLU A 31 -1.73 8.76 14.97
N ASP A 32 -1.09 7.66 14.55
CA ASP A 32 -1.39 7.01 13.28
C ASP A 32 -2.77 6.34 13.28
N LEU A 33 -3.21 5.76 14.41
CA LEU A 33 -4.55 5.20 14.54
C LEU A 33 -5.62 6.29 14.42
N GLU A 34 -5.41 7.44 15.05
CA GLU A 34 -6.30 8.59 14.95
C GLU A 34 -6.37 9.12 13.51
N ARG A 35 -5.21 9.24 12.83
CA ARG A 35 -5.16 9.62 11.42
C ARG A 35 -5.92 8.65 10.53
N GLN A 36 -5.77 7.34 10.76
CA GLN A 36 -6.46 6.30 10.01
C GLN A 36 -7.98 6.35 10.23
N ALA A 37 -8.43 6.60 11.46
CA ALA A 37 -9.85 6.75 11.78
C ALA A 37 -10.50 7.95 11.07
N LEU A 38 -9.72 8.96 10.70
CA LEU A 38 -10.17 10.16 9.99
C LEU A 38 -10.08 10.05 8.46
N LEU A 39 -9.54 8.95 7.91
CA LEU A 39 -9.43 8.81 6.45
C LEU A 39 -10.82 8.69 5.82
N THR A 40 -11.04 9.47 4.77
CA THR A 40 -12.23 9.44 3.93
C THR A 40 -11.83 9.29 2.47
N ALA A 41 -12.77 8.90 1.61
CA ALA A 41 -12.54 8.87 0.16
C ALA A 41 -12.05 10.23 -0.36
N GLU A 42 -12.66 11.33 0.10
CA GLU A 42 -12.24 12.69 -0.25
C GLU A 42 -10.78 12.95 0.10
N ARG A 43 -10.34 12.57 1.31
CA ARG A 43 -8.95 12.75 1.75
C ARG A 43 -7.98 11.92 0.92
N VAL A 44 -8.33 10.67 0.62
CA VAL A 44 -7.52 9.82 -0.27
C VAL A 44 -7.38 10.48 -1.65
N CYS A 45 -8.49 10.99 -2.22
CA CYS A 45 -8.46 11.64 -3.53
C CYS A 45 -7.67 12.95 -3.55
N VAL A 46 -7.74 13.76 -2.50
CA VAL A 46 -6.91 14.97 -2.37
C VAL A 46 -5.43 14.59 -2.38
N ASN A 47 -5.02 13.65 -1.52
CA ASN A 47 -3.63 13.20 -1.45
C ASN A 47 -3.15 12.62 -2.79
N ALA A 48 -4.01 11.88 -3.50
CA ALA A 48 -3.73 11.31 -4.81
C ALA A 48 -3.45 12.42 -5.84
N ARG A 49 -4.29 13.46 -5.90
CA ARG A 49 -4.11 14.60 -6.83
C ARG A 49 -2.84 15.39 -6.51
N GLU A 50 -2.61 15.70 -5.23
CA GLU A 50 -1.42 16.44 -4.79
C GLU A 50 -0.12 15.69 -5.12
N SER A 51 -0.17 14.36 -5.07
CA SER A 51 0.98 13.51 -5.38
C SER A 51 1.07 13.08 -6.85
N ASN A 52 0.15 13.54 -7.70
CA ASN A 52 0.01 13.10 -9.10
C ASN A 52 -0.04 11.56 -9.25
N CYS A 53 -0.76 10.92 -8.33
CA CYS A 53 -0.90 9.47 -8.21
C CYS A 53 -2.37 9.05 -8.41
N TRP A 54 -2.56 7.77 -8.70
CA TRP A 54 -3.86 7.11 -8.76
C TRP A 54 -4.03 6.17 -7.58
N VAL A 55 -5.29 5.80 -7.30
CA VAL A 55 -5.63 4.91 -6.20
C VAL A 55 -5.62 3.48 -6.71
N TYR A 56 -4.80 2.63 -6.11
CA TYR A 56 -4.75 1.20 -6.39
C TYR A 56 -5.26 0.42 -5.19
N ASP A 57 -6.28 -0.41 -5.39
CA ASP A 57 -6.73 -1.37 -4.39
C ASP A 57 -6.02 -2.73 -4.61
N PRO A 58 -5.07 -3.11 -3.74
CA PRO A 58 -4.33 -4.36 -3.90
C PRO A 58 -5.19 -5.61 -3.67
N GLU A 59 -6.30 -5.52 -2.95
CA GLU A 59 -7.18 -6.67 -2.69
C GLU A 59 -7.91 -7.06 -3.98
N THR A 60 -8.53 -6.09 -4.63
CA THR A 60 -9.26 -6.30 -5.89
C THR A 60 -8.38 -6.21 -7.13
N LYS A 61 -7.13 -5.74 -6.97
CA LYS A 61 -6.17 -5.43 -8.04
C LYS A 61 -6.71 -4.40 -9.03
N THR A 62 -7.54 -3.48 -8.56
CA THR A 62 -8.21 -2.47 -9.38
C THR A 62 -7.54 -1.11 -9.24
N TRP A 63 -7.46 -0.40 -10.36
CA TRP A 63 -7.01 0.98 -10.42
C TRP A 63 -8.20 1.93 -10.54
N TYR A 64 -8.10 3.06 -9.86
CA TYR A 64 -9.07 4.14 -9.91
C TYR A 64 -8.32 5.46 -10.08
N SER A 65 -8.82 6.30 -10.98
CA SER A 65 -8.57 7.73 -10.88
C SER A 65 -9.14 8.28 -9.55
N PRO A 66 -8.65 9.43 -9.06
CA PRO A 66 -9.24 10.08 -7.88
C PRO A 66 -10.75 10.31 -8.03
N GLU A 67 -11.22 10.63 -9.24
CA GLU A 67 -12.63 10.88 -9.53
C GLU A 67 -13.47 9.60 -9.46
N GLU A 68 -13.02 8.51 -10.11
CA GLU A 68 -13.70 7.22 -10.06
C GLU A 68 -13.78 6.66 -8.63
N PHE A 69 -12.69 6.81 -7.88
CA PHE A 69 -12.63 6.36 -6.49
C PHE A 69 -13.65 7.10 -5.62
N LEU A 70 -13.77 8.42 -5.81
CA LEU A 70 -14.72 9.24 -5.07
C LEU A 70 -16.17 8.88 -5.43
N VAL A 71 -16.47 8.60 -6.70
CA VAL A 71 -17.80 8.16 -7.13
C VAL A 71 -18.15 6.80 -6.51
N ALA A 72 -17.19 5.87 -6.49
CA ALA A 72 -17.41 4.52 -5.96
C ALA A 72 -17.54 4.48 -4.43
N TYR A 73 -16.72 5.25 -3.71
CA TYR A 73 -16.54 5.12 -2.26
C TYR A 73 -16.80 6.40 -1.46
N GLY A 74 -17.24 7.48 -2.10
CA GLY A 74 -17.51 8.77 -1.45
C GLY A 74 -18.57 8.73 -0.34
N ARG A 75 -19.43 7.71 -0.34
CA ARG A 75 -20.48 7.51 0.67
C ARG A 75 -20.04 6.66 1.86
N TYR A 76 -18.81 6.14 1.85
CA TYR A 76 -18.33 5.28 2.93
C TYR A 76 -17.98 6.13 4.17
N PHE A 77 -18.19 5.56 5.35
CA PHE A 77 -17.91 6.24 6.62
C PHE A 77 -16.39 6.45 6.81
N ALA A 78 -16.01 7.48 7.56
CA ALA A 78 -14.61 7.77 7.88
C ALA A 78 -13.97 6.61 8.66
N GLY A 79 -12.73 6.25 8.31
CA GLY A 79 -12.04 5.12 8.91
C GLY A 79 -12.50 3.76 8.38
N HIS A 80 -13.28 3.71 7.29
CA HIS A 80 -13.60 2.46 6.62
C HIS A 80 -12.30 1.71 6.25
N PRO A 81 -12.18 0.39 6.52
CA PRO A 81 -10.92 -0.36 6.33
C PRO A 81 -10.30 -0.27 4.93
N LEU A 82 -11.14 -0.08 3.91
CA LEU A 82 -10.72 0.18 2.53
C LEU A 82 -9.73 1.35 2.42
N PHE A 83 -9.91 2.44 3.18
CA PHE A 83 -9.03 3.61 3.07
C PHE A 83 -7.63 3.36 3.62
N ASN A 84 -7.48 2.38 4.52
CA ASN A 84 -6.18 1.99 5.08
C ASN A 84 -5.38 1.06 4.14
N ARG A 85 -6.04 0.32 3.25
CA ARG A 85 -5.39 -0.67 2.38
C ARG A 85 -5.04 -0.13 0.99
N VAL A 86 -5.79 0.86 0.51
CA VAL A 86 -5.56 1.43 -0.83
C VAL A 86 -4.22 2.15 -0.86
N GLN A 87 -3.60 2.14 -2.03
CA GLN A 87 -2.25 2.64 -2.22
C GLN A 87 -2.26 3.73 -3.28
N LEU A 88 -1.57 4.83 -3.01
CA LEU A 88 -1.34 5.86 -4.00
C LEU A 88 -0.11 5.49 -4.82
N ARG A 89 -0.28 5.32 -6.12
CA ARG A 89 0.79 4.86 -7.02
C ARG A 89 0.79 5.66 -8.31
N ASN A 90 1.94 5.75 -8.95
CA ASN A 90 2.05 6.37 -10.26
C ASN A 90 1.27 5.52 -11.29
N PRO A 91 0.30 6.10 -12.03
CA PRO A 91 -0.49 5.35 -13.00
C PRO A 91 0.35 4.78 -14.16
N VAL A 92 1.48 5.41 -14.50
CA VAL A 92 2.40 4.92 -15.54
C VAL A 92 3.02 3.58 -15.15
N ASP A 93 3.32 3.37 -13.86
CA ASP A 93 3.80 2.08 -13.37
C ASP A 93 2.73 0.99 -13.52
N GLY A 94 1.47 1.36 -13.30
CA GLY A 94 0.31 0.49 -13.53
C GLY A 94 0.20 0.06 -14.99
N LEU A 95 0.30 0.99 -15.92
CA LEU A 95 0.30 0.72 -17.36
C LEU A 95 1.46 -0.22 -17.75
N ASN A 96 2.67 0.10 -17.32
CA ASN A 96 3.86 -0.70 -17.60
C ASN A 96 3.75 -2.13 -17.06
N ALA A 97 3.18 -2.29 -15.87
CA ALA A 97 2.91 -3.62 -15.30
C ALA A 97 1.88 -4.39 -16.14
N GLY A 98 0.82 -3.72 -16.60
CA GLY A 98 -0.18 -4.30 -17.50
C GLY A 98 0.42 -4.79 -18.81
N TYR A 99 1.23 -3.96 -19.49
CA TYR A 99 1.91 -4.35 -20.73
C TYR A 99 2.83 -5.56 -20.54
N LYS A 100 3.61 -5.60 -19.45
CA LYS A 100 4.45 -6.76 -19.11
C LYS A 100 3.63 -8.04 -18.92
N GLN A 101 2.42 -7.94 -18.34
CA GLN A 101 1.54 -9.10 -18.20
C GLN A 101 0.98 -9.57 -19.55
N LEU A 102 0.56 -8.63 -20.41
CA LEU A 102 0.08 -8.94 -21.75
C LEU A 102 1.16 -9.61 -22.60
N GLU A 103 2.39 -9.09 -22.55
CA GLU A 103 3.53 -9.70 -23.24
C GLU A 103 3.77 -11.13 -22.77
N ARG A 104 3.80 -11.38 -21.47
CA ARG A 104 3.94 -12.73 -20.90
C ARG A 104 2.83 -13.67 -21.36
N LEU A 105 1.59 -13.21 -21.39
CA LEU A 105 0.46 -13.98 -21.88
C LEU A 105 0.59 -14.30 -23.37
N HIS A 106 1.00 -13.31 -24.17
CA HIS A 106 1.24 -13.47 -25.60
C HIS A 106 2.35 -14.50 -25.88
N THR A 107 3.48 -14.42 -25.19
CA THR A 107 4.57 -15.41 -25.31
C THR A 107 4.10 -16.81 -24.97
N ARG A 108 3.32 -16.99 -23.89
CA ARG A 108 2.76 -18.29 -23.51
C ARG A 108 1.81 -18.84 -24.56
N LEU A 109 0.98 -17.98 -25.16
CA LEU A 109 0.06 -18.37 -26.22
C LEU A 109 0.84 -18.83 -27.46
N LEU A 110 1.86 -18.07 -27.90
CA LEU A 110 2.69 -18.46 -29.05
C LEU A 110 3.39 -19.81 -28.82
N ALA A 111 3.99 -20.01 -27.65
CA ALA A 111 4.63 -21.27 -27.30
C ALA A 111 3.63 -22.45 -27.31
N PHE A 112 2.42 -22.23 -26.81
CA PHE A 112 1.35 -23.23 -26.87
C PHE A 112 0.94 -23.55 -28.30
N THR A 113 0.71 -22.54 -29.14
CA THR A 113 0.38 -22.72 -30.56
C THR A 113 1.46 -23.53 -31.29
N GLN A 114 2.73 -23.19 -31.10
CA GLN A 114 3.85 -23.93 -31.70
C GLN A 114 3.84 -25.41 -31.28
N ARG A 115 3.61 -25.70 -29.99
CA ARG A 115 3.50 -27.08 -29.49
C ARG A 115 2.35 -27.85 -30.14
N VAL A 116 1.19 -27.22 -30.29
CA VAL A 116 0.02 -27.83 -30.95
C VAL A 116 0.32 -28.14 -32.40
N MET A 117 0.85 -27.16 -33.16
CA MET A 117 1.19 -27.35 -34.56
C MET A 117 2.24 -28.47 -34.74
N ALA A 118 3.28 -28.49 -33.92
CA ALA A 118 4.31 -29.52 -33.96
C ALA A 118 3.76 -30.93 -33.66
N TYR A 119 2.78 -31.05 -32.76
CA TYR A 119 2.14 -32.34 -32.45
C TYR A 119 1.36 -32.89 -33.66
N TYR A 120 0.55 -32.04 -34.31
CA TYR A 120 -0.24 -32.47 -35.47
C TYR A 120 0.60 -32.65 -36.74
N ALA A 121 1.67 -31.87 -36.92
CA ALA A 121 2.59 -32.04 -38.06
C ALA A 121 3.37 -33.37 -38.01
N LYS A 122 3.62 -33.93 -36.81
CA LYS A 122 4.25 -35.27 -36.66
C LYS A 122 3.29 -36.44 -36.90
N LYS A 123 1.98 -36.18 -36.94
CA LYS A 123 0.93 -37.19 -37.07
C LYS A 123 0.36 -37.28 -38.49
N ALA A 124 0.69 -36.32 -39.35
CA ALA A 124 0.44 -36.33 -40.80
C ALA A 124 1.63 -36.99 -41.52
#